data_AF-A0A6M3XJS8-F1
#
_entry.id   AF-A0A6M3XJS8-F1
#
_cell.length_a   1.000
_cell.length_b   1.000
_cell.length_c   1.000
_cell.angle_alpha   90.00
_cell.angle_beta   90.00
_cell.angle_gamma   90.00
#
_symmetry.space_group_name_H-M   'P 1'
#
loop_
_entity.id
_entity.type
_entity.pdbx_description
1 polymer ?
#
loop_
_entity_poly.entity_id
_entity_poly.type
_entity_poly.pdbx_seq_one_letter_code
_entity_poly.pdbx_strand_id
1 'polypeptide(L)'
;MRGISTKELFPYILEDDRGLPSEQQTIFYIKPKTGHEANIQTKVYLKAFREKDNGIRDLIVKDADIADLTNFKATVKKIENFAFPDDYYEDHPQVKEKAKPVKIHEDGQELKILFVKEITSEDMIGDVCRTLDNDSLREIYDVSRSVSKLREGQKK
;
A
#
# COMPACT_ATOMS: atom_id res chain seq x y z
N MET A 1 -28.93 -0.94 -3.31
CA MET A 1 -27.49 -0.77 -2.97
C MET A 1 -27.05 0.59 -3.45
N ARG A 2 -26.61 1.50 -2.56
CA ARG A 2 -25.97 2.76 -2.99
C ARG A 2 -24.64 2.41 -3.64
N GLY A 3 -24.42 2.86 -4.88
CA GLY A 3 -23.14 2.69 -5.56
C GLY A 3 -22.04 3.43 -4.79
N ILE A 4 -20.89 2.78 -4.64
CA ILE A 4 -19.70 3.41 -4.04
C ILE A 4 -19.20 4.48 -5.01
N SER A 5 -19.00 5.70 -4.52
CA SER A 5 -18.35 6.76 -5.30
C SER A 5 -16.89 6.40 -5.54
N THR A 6 -16.48 6.24 -6.80
CA THR A 6 -15.10 5.89 -7.19
C THR A 6 -14.10 7.03 -7.04
N LYS A 7 -14.59 8.22 -6.68
CA LYS A 7 -13.79 9.43 -6.47
C LYS A 7 -13.36 9.60 -5.01
N GLU A 8 -14.02 8.92 -4.09
CA GLU A 8 -13.77 9.04 -2.67
C GLU A 8 -12.59 8.15 -2.28
N LEU A 9 -11.67 8.72 -1.51
CA LEU A 9 -10.51 8.00 -0.98
C LEU A 9 -10.77 7.68 0.49
N PHE A 10 -10.55 6.43 0.86
CA PHE A 10 -10.84 5.95 2.21
C PHE A 10 -9.55 5.76 3.00
N PRO A 11 -9.40 6.38 4.18
CA PRO A 11 -8.23 6.17 5.02
C PRO A 11 -8.29 4.77 5.65
N TYR A 12 -7.18 4.05 5.56
CA TYR A 12 -7.05 2.70 6.06
C TYR A 12 -5.71 2.49 6.76
N ILE A 13 -5.74 1.82 7.90
CA ILE A 13 -4.57 1.45 8.69
C ILE A 13 -4.52 -0.08 8.70
N LEU A 14 -3.35 -0.61 8.32
CA LEU A 14 -3.07 -2.04 8.30
C LEU A 14 -3.33 -2.66 9.66
N GLU A 15 -3.75 -3.92 9.71
CA GLU A 15 -4.11 -4.57 10.98
C GLU A 15 -2.96 -4.52 12.00
N ASP A 16 -1.73 -4.76 11.53
CA ASP A 16 -0.52 -4.76 12.35
C ASP A 16 -0.17 -3.38 12.92
N ASP A 17 -0.43 -2.31 12.15
CA ASP A 17 -0.18 -0.93 12.58
C ASP A 17 -1.21 -0.42 13.59
N ARG A 18 -2.39 -1.06 13.72
CA ARG A 18 -3.48 -0.56 14.59
C ARG A 18 -3.13 -0.55 16.07
N GLY A 19 -2.17 -1.38 16.49
CA GLY A 19 -1.67 -1.40 17.86
C GLY A 19 -0.77 -0.22 18.20
N LEU A 20 -0.26 0.49 17.19
CA LEU A 20 0.66 1.61 17.38
C LEU A 20 -0.07 2.88 17.84
N PRO A 21 0.61 3.81 18.52
CA PRO A 21 0.10 5.15 18.77
C PRO A 21 -0.34 5.84 17.47
N SER A 22 -1.41 6.65 17.51
CA SER A 22 -2.00 7.27 16.32
C SER A 22 -1.02 8.10 15.47
N GLU A 23 0.04 8.62 16.08
CA GLU A 23 1.08 9.40 15.41
C GLU A 23 2.06 8.53 14.61
N GLN A 24 2.10 7.23 14.89
CA GLN A 24 2.96 6.23 14.27
C GLN A 24 2.20 5.31 13.30
N GLN A 25 0.87 5.41 13.27
CA GLN A 25 0.04 4.61 12.38
C GLN A 25 0.17 5.08 10.94
N THR A 26 0.57 4.19 10.04
CA THR A 26 0.56 4.46 8.60
C THR A 26 -0.88 4.49 8.09
N ILE A 27 -1.25 5.54 7.37
CA ILE A 27 -2.58 5.68 6.80
C ILE A 27 -2.52 5.62 5.27
N PHE A 28 -3.07 4.56 4.71
CA PHE A 28 -3.26 4.37 3.27
C PHE A 28 -4.60 4.93 2.83
N TYR A 29 -4.60 5.87 1.89
CA TYR A 29 -5.82 6.38 1.28
C TYR A 29 -6.16 5.56 0.05
N ILE A 30 -7.10 4.64 0.23
CA ILE A 30 -7.48 3.61 -0.72
C ILE A 30 -8.64 4.10 -1.60
N LYS A 31 -8.45 4.02 -2.91
CA LYS A 31 -9.49 4.18 -3.91
C LYS A 31 -10.24 2.85 -4.07
N PRO A 32 -11.57 2.80 -3.89
CA PRO A 32 -12.35 1.62 -4.20
C PRO A 32 -12.29 1.30 -5.69
N LYS A 33 -12.25 0.00 -5.99
CA LYS A 33 -12.25 -0.47 -7.37
C LYS A 33 -13.66 -0.72 -7.86
N THR A 34 -13.91 -0.29 -9.09
CA THR A 34 -15.04 -0.80 -9.86
C THR A 34 -14.80 -2.24 -10.29
N GLY A 35 -15.88 -2.97 -10.62
CA GLY A 35 -15.77 -4.30 -11.21
C GLY A 35 -14.94 -4.31 -12.49
N HIS A 36 -14.98 -3.23 -13.28
CA HIS A 36 -14.16 -3.07 -14.47
C HIS A 36 -12.66 -2.97 -14.14
N GLU A 37 -12.28 -2.13 -13.18
CA GLU A 37 -10.89 -1.99 -12.74
C GLU A 37 -10.36 -3.29 -12.12
N ALA A 38 -11.17 -3.99 -11.30
CA ALA A 38 -10.81 -5.29 -10.74
C ALA A 38 -10.56 -6.35 -11.85
N ASN A 39 -11.37 -6.34 -12.90
CA ASN A 39 -11.18 -7.22 -14.06
C ASN A 39 -9.91 -6.88 -14.85
N ILE A 40 -9.60 -5.60 -15.05
CA ILE A 40 -8.36 -5.17 -15.71
C ILE A 40 -7.16 -5.69 -14.92
N GLN A 41 -7.15 -5.51 -13.59
CA GLN A 41 -6.04 -5.97 -12.75
C GLN A 41 -5.87 -7.48 -12.80
N THR A 42 -6.97 -8.24 -12.75
CA THR A 42 -6.93 -9.69 -12.90
C THR A 42 -6.25 -10.09 -14.22
N LYS A 43 -6.53 -9.38 -15.32
CA LYS A 43 -5.85 -9.62 -16.61
C LYS A 43 -4.35 -9.33 -16.55
N VAL A 44 -3.90 -8.34 -15.77
CA VAL A 44 -2.48 -8.04 -15.60
C VAL A 44 -1.77 -9.20 -14.89
N TYR A 45 -2.34 -9.71 -13.79
CA TYR A 45 -1.77 -10.90 -13.12
C TYR A 45 -1.81 -12.15 -13.99
N LEU A 46 -2.87 -12.35 -14.78
CA LEU A 46 -2.94 -13.49 -15.71
C LEU A 46 -1.80 -13.49 -16.74
N LYS A 47 -1.30 -12.31 -17.13
CA LYS A 47 -0.14 -12.21 -18.03
C LYS A 47 1.18 -12.64 -17.39
N ALA A 48 1.27 -12.63 -16.05
CA ALA A 48 2.43 -13.13 -15.35
C ALA A 48 2.54 -14.66 -15.42
N PHE A 49 1.45 -15.36 -15.76
CA PHE A 49 1.49 -16.80 -16.00
C PHE A 49 1.85 -17.09 -17.46
N ARG A 50 2.88 -17.92 -17.68
CA ARG A 50 3.20 -18.46 -19.00
C ARG A 50 2.85 -19.93 -19.05
N GLU A 51 2.02 -20.29 -20.02
CA GLU A 51 1.66 -21.67 -20.28
C GLU A 51 2.73 -22.31 -21.18
N LYS A 52 3.22 -23.48 -20.75
CA LYS A 52 4.13 -24.32 -21.52
C LYS A 52 3.34 -25.34 -22.34
N ASP A 53 3.96 -25.90 -23.38
CA ASP A 53 3.35 -26.87 -24.30
C ASP A 53 2.82 -28.16 -23.61
N ASN A 54 3.24 -28.42 -22.37
CA ASN A 54 2.79 -29.54 -21.54
C ASN A 54 1.63 -29.19 -20.58
N GLY A 55 1.02 -28.00 -20.72
CA GLY A 55 -0.07 -27.53 -19.86
C GLY A 55 0.37 -27.04 -18.48
N ILE A 56 1.67 -27.01 -18.18
CA ILE A 56 2.21 -26.42 -16.95
C ILE A 56 2.17 -24.89 -17.08
N ARG A 57 1.78 -24.22 -16.00
CA ARG A 57 1.84 -22.75 -15.90
C ARG A 57 2.93 -22.34 -14.94
N ASP A 58 3.89 -21.59 -15.45
CA ASP A 58 4.92 -20.96 -14.64
C ASP A 58 4.53 -19.51 -14.34
N LEU A 59 4.78 -19.08 -13.10
CA LEU A 59 4.70 -17.67 -12.72
C LEU A 59 6.04 -16.98 -13.03
N ILE A 60 5.99 -15.94 -13.85
CA ILE A 60 7.13 -15.05 -14.07
C ILE A 60 7.13 -14.00 -12.97
N VAL A 61 8.02 -14.17 -11.98
CA VAL A 61 8.10 -13.31 -10.78
C VAL A 61 8.16 -11.83 -11.14
N LYS A 62 9.04 -11.46 -12.09
CA LYS A 62 9.17 -10.07 -12.55
C LYS A 62 7.85 -9.48 -13.08
N ASP A 63 7.06 -10.27 -13.81
CA ASP A 63 5.79 -9.81 -14.36
C ASP A 63 4.72 -9.72 -13.25
N ALA A 64 4.82 -10.56 -12.21
CA ALA A 64 4.00 -10.47 -11.00
C ALA A 64 4.32 -9.20 -10.19
N ASP A 65 5.61 -8.89 -9.99
CA ASP A 65 6.04 -7.66 -9.29
C ASP A 65 5.54 -6.40 -10.01
N ILE A 66 5.57 -6.40 -11.34
CA ILE A 66 5.02 -5.31 -12.16
C ILE A 66 3.50 -5.22 -11.99
N ALA A 67 2.81 -6.36 -11.89
CA ALA A 67 1.38 -6.41 -11.65
C ALA A 67 1.02 -5.86 -10.27
N ASP A 68 1.75 -6.23 -9.22
CA ASP A 68 1.59 -5.72 -7.86
C ASP A 68 1.82 -4.20 -7.81
N LEU A 69 2.93 -3.73 -8.39
CA LEU A 69 3.22 -2.30 -8.46
C LEU A 69 2.12 -1.51 -9.18
N THR A 70 1.68 -2.01 -10.33
CA THR A 70 0.61 -1.38 -11.11
C THR A 70 -0.70 -1.34 -10.34
N ASN A 71 -1.04 -2.46 -9.69
CA ASN A 71 -2.24 -2.59 -8.88
C ASN A 71 -2.19 -1.66 -7.66
N PHE A 72 -1.06 -1.59 -6.98
CA PHE A 72 -0.85 -0.73 -5.82
C PHE A 72 -0.99 0.74 -6.16
N LYS A 73 -0.30 1.23 -7.20
CA LYS A 73 -0.43 2.63 -7.68
C LYS A 73 -1.85 2.99 -8.13
N ALA A 74 -2.61 2.02 -8.65
CA ALA A 74 -4.01 2.22 -8.98
C ALA A 74 -4.92 2.31 -7.74
N THR A 75 -4.55 1.63 -6.66
CA THR A 75 -5.33 1.45 -5.43
C THR A 75 -5.04 2.55 -4.41
N VAL A 76 -3.78 2.81 -4.12
CA VAL A 76 -3.33 3.77 -3.10
C VAL A 76 -3.02 5.09 -3.78
N LYS A 77 -3.64 6.17 -3.31
CA LYS A 77 -3.49 7.51 -3.90
C LYS A 77 -2.78 8.51 -3.00
N LYS A 78 -2.72 8.22 -1.71
CA LYS A 78 -1.97 8.99 -0.71
C LYS A 78 -1.59 8.07 0.43
N ILE A 79 -0.44 8.32 1.04
CA ILE A 79 0.00 7.64 2.27
C ILE A 79 0.40 8.73 3.27
N GLU A 80 -0.01 8.59 4.52
CA GLU A 80 0.39 9.47 5.61
C GLU A 80 1.14 8.70 6.68
N ASN A 81 2.07 9.38 7.35
CA ASN A 81 2.87 8.86 8.47
C ASN A 81 3.57 7.52 8.16
N PHE A 82 4.18 7.42 6.98
CA PHE A 82 4.94 6.21 6.63
C PHE A 82 6.36 6.26 7.22
N ALA A 83 6.72 5.26 8.01
CA ALA A 83 8.10 5.03 8.45
C ALA A 83 8.86 4.26 7.39
N PHE A 84 10.02 4.76 6.97
CA PHE A 84 10.95 3.97 6.15
C PHE A 84 12.04 3.37 7.04
N PRO A 85 12.56 2.18 6.71
CA PRO A 85 13.72 1.64 7.41
C PRO A 85 14.97 2.52 7.18
N ASP A 86 15.89 2.53 8.13
CA ASP A 86 17.02 3.48 8.19
C ASP A 86 17.94 3.40 6.95
N ASP A 87 18.14 2.22 6.40
CA ASP A 87 18.92 1.95 5.19
C ASP A 87 18.27 2.53 3.91
N TYR A 88 16.95 2.62 3.89
CA TYR A 88 16.19 3.10 2.74
C TYR A 88 16.45 4.57 2.42
N TYR A 89 16.73 5.39 3.44
CA TYR A 89 17.03 6.81 3.28
C TYR A 89 18.32 7.09 2.53
N GLU A 90 19.26 6.14 2.51
CA GLU A 90 20.54 6.31 1.84
C GLU A 90 20.39 6.28 0.32
N ASP A 91 19.54 5.40 -0.19
CA ASP A 91 19.31 5.20 -1.62
C ASP A 91 18.22 6.13 -2.21
N HIS A 92 17.42 6.79 -1.35
CA HIS A 92 16.25 7.60 -1.77
C HIS A 92 16.30 9.01 -1.17
N PRO A 93 17.13 9.93 -1.69
CA PRO A 93 17.33 11.27 -1.10
C PRO A 93 16.04 12.09 -0.99
N GLN A 94 15.08 11.91 -1.91
CA GLN A 94 13.77 12.55 -1.89
C GLN A 94 12.91 12.18 -0.66
N VAL A 95 13.14 10.99 -0.10
CA VAL A 95 12.48 10.51 1.12
C VAL A 95 13.11 11.19 2.34
N LYS A 96 14.45 11.26 2.36
CA LYS A 96 15.23 11.93 3.41
C LYS A 96 14.89 13.42 3.55
N GLU A 97 14.68 14.12 2.44
CA GLU A 97 14.28 15.55 2.45
C GLU A 97 12.88 15.78 3.03
N LYS A 98 11.96 14.83 2.86
CA LYS A 98 10.57 14.92 3.32
C LYS A 98 10.34 14.28 4.69
N ALA A 99 11.31 13.51 5.16
CA ALA A 99 11.24 12.81 6.42
C ALA A 99 11.32 13.79 7.60
N LYS A 100 10.46 13.55 8.60
CA LYS A 100 10.47 14.25 9.87
C LYS A 100 10.88 13.28 10.96
N PRO A 101 11.83 13.64 11.82
CA PRO A 101 12.16 12.82 12.96
C PRO A 101 11.04 12.87 13.99
N VAL A 102 10.58 11.69 14.39
CA VAL A 102 9.68 11.48 15.51
C VAL A 102 10.47 10.72 16.57
N LYS A 103 10.44 11.25 17.79
CA LYS A 103 11.01 10.58 18.95
C LYS A 103 9.95 9.62 19.49
N ILE A 104 10.26 8.34 19.48
CA ILE A 104 9.43 7.32 20.09
C ILE A 104 10.13 6.78 21.33
N HIS A 105 9.36 6.33 22.31
CA HIS A 105 9.89 5.70 23.50
C HIS A 105 9.48 4.23 23.46
N GLU A 106 10.44 3.35 23.26
CA GLU A 106 10.25 1.89 23.23
C GLU A 106 11.16 1.27 24.30
N ASP A 107 10.58 0.46 25.20
CA ASP A 107 11.31 -0.18 26.31
C ASP A 107 12.18 0.76 27.17
N GLY A 108 11.75 2.01 27.32
CA GLY A 108 12.48 3.03 28.09
C GLY A 108 13.67 3.66 27.38
N GLN A 109 13.87 3.36 26.09
CA GLN A 109 14.86 4.01 25.22
C GLN A 109 14.18 4.99 24.26
N GLU A 110 14.79 6.17 24.08
CA GLU A 110 14.35 7.14 23.06
C GLU A 110 14.94 6.72 21.70
N LEU A 111 14.09 6.21 20.82
CA LEU A 111 14.45 5.92 19.42
C LEU A 111 13.99 7.07 18.53
N LYS A 112 14.81 7.42 17.55
CA LYS A 112 14.49 8.45 16.56
C LYS A 112 14.12 7.76 15.25
N ILE A 113 12.83 7.65 14.98
CA ILE A 113 12.34 7.12 13.70
C ILE A 113 12.02 8.29 12.78
N LEU A 114 12.37 8.13 11.51
CA LEU A 114 12.04 9.10 10.47
C LEU A 114 10.69 8.71 9.83
N PHE A 115 9.78 9.68 9.72
CA PHE A 115 8.47 9.49 9.10
C PHE A 115 8.29 10.46 7.94
N VAL A 116 7.80 9.97 6.81
CA VAL A 116 7.31 10.86 5.76
C VAL A 116 5.85 11.19 6.05
N LYS A 117 5.59 12.45 6.39
CA LYS A 117 4.25 12.91 6.80
C LYS A 117 3.20 12.64 5.73
N GLU A 118 3.54 12.87 4.46
CA GLU A 118 2.63 12.70 3.34
C GLU A 118 3.38 12.26 2.09
N ILE A 119 2.86 11.22 1.42
CA ILE A 119 3.34 10.68 0.16
C ILE A 119 2.19 10.72 -0.86
N THR A 120 2.38 11.46 -1.94
CA THR A 120 1.41 11.59 -3.05
C THR A 120 2.02 11.33 -4.43
N SER A 121 3.35 11.27 -4.53
CA SER A 121 4.04 10.95 -5.79
C SER A 121 3.87 9.47 -6.13
N GLU A 122 3.53 9.15 -7.38
CA GLU A 122 3.41 7.77 -7.85
C GLU A 122 4.72 6.97 -7.70
N ASP A 123 5.87 7.63 -7.80
CA ASP A 123 7.16 6.96 -7.62
C ASP A 123 7.35 6.53 -6.16
N MET A 124 7.12 7.47 -5.22
CA MET A 124 7.22 7.18 -3.79
C MET A 124 6.13 6.19 -3.30
N ILE A 125 4.94 6.20 -3.90
CA ILE A 125 3.91 5.18 -3.63
C ILE A 125 4.39 3.80 -4.13
N GLY A 126 5.04 3.77 -5.29
CA GLY A 126 5.64 2.54 -5.82
C GLY A 126 6.78 2.01 -4.97
N ASP A 127 7.54 2.92 -4.38
CA ASP A 127 8.61 2.62 -3.42
C ASP A 127 8.05 1.99 -2.14
N VAL A 128 6.98 2.54 -1.56
CA VAL A 128 6.28 1.91 -0.43
C VAL A 128 5.74 0.52 -0.80
N CYS A 129 5.24 0.32 -2.02
CA CYS A 129 4.79 -1.01 -2.45
C CYS A 129 5.87 -2.09 -2.32
N ARG A 130 7.15 -1.72 -2.46
CA ARG A 130 8.29 -2.66 -2.40
C ARG A 130 8.76 -2.94 -0.98
N THR A 131 8.38 -2.12 -0.01
CA THR A 131 8.73 -2.32 1.40
C THR A 131 7.67 -3.13 2.16
N LEU A 132 6.45 -3.20 1.62
CA LEU A 132 5.36 -4.00 2.19
C LEU A 132 5.53 -5.48 1.86
N ASP A 133 5.14 -6.33 2.81
CA ASP A 133 5.00 -7.75 2.57
C ASP A 133 3.72 -8.11 1.80
N ASN A 134 3.64 -9.36 1.35
CA ASN A 134 2.51 -9.85 0.56
C ASN A 134 1.18 -9.81 1.33
N ASP A 135 1.21 -9.96 2.65
CA ASP A 135 0.01 -9.98 3.48
C ASP A 135 -0.59 -8.56 3.59
N SER A 136 0.26 -7.56 3.82
CA SER A 136 -0.10 -6.14 3.81
C SER A 136 -0.65 -5.70 2.45
N LEU A 137 -0.01 -6.11 1.35
CA LEU A 137 -0.50 -5.82 -0.02
C LEU A 137 -1.87 -6.43 -0.26
N ARG A 138 -2.05 -7.69 0.17
CA ARG A 138 -3.33 -8.40 0.03
C ARG A 138 -4.45 -7.73 0.83
N GLU A 139 -4.17 -7.30 2.06
CA GLU A 139 -5.11 -6.57 2.91
C GLU A 139 -5.60 -5.30 2.21
N ILE A 140 -4.68 -4.47 1.71
CA ILE A 140 -5.00 -3.24 0.97
C ILE A 140 -5.88 -3.54 -0.26
N TYR A 141 -5.55 -4.59 -1.01
CA TYR A 141 -6.33 -4.96 -2.19
C TYR A 141 -7.72 -5.48 -1.84
N ASP A 142 -7.86 -6.23 -0.77
CA ASP A 142 -9.14 -6.74 -0.28
C ASP A 142 -10.06 -5.61 0.16
N VAL A 143 -9.52 -4.62 0.87
CA VAL A 143 -10.25 -3.40 1.26
C VAL A 143 -10.69 -2.62 0.03
N SER A 144 -9.82 -2.50 -0.97
CA SER A 144 -10.14 -1.80 -2.23
C SER A 144 -11.29 -2.45 -3.01
N ARG A 145 -11.49 -3.77 -2.86
CA ARG A 145 -12.55 -4.55 -3.52
C ARG A 145 -13.86 -4.54 -2.72
N SER A 146 -13.78 -4.34 -1.41
CA SER A 146 -14.92 -4.47 -0.51
C SER A 146 -14.91 -3.35 0.53
N VAL A 147 -15.46 -2.20 0.14
CA VAL A 147 -15.63 -1.03 1.04
C VAL A 147 -16.49 -1.36 2.26
N SER A 148 -17.28 -2.45 2.21
CA SER A 148 -17.97 -2.99 3.40
C SER A 148 -17.03 -3.47 4.50
N LYS A 149 -15.76 -3.79 4.20
CA LYS A 149 -14.71 -4.13 5.17
C LYS A 149 -14.16 -2.90 5.91
N LEU A 150 -14.48 -1.67 5.47
CA LEU A 150 -14.17 -0.46 6.23
C LEU A 150 -15.07 -0.37 7.48
N ARG A 151 -14.51 0.04 8.62
CA ARG A 151 -15.31 0.26 9.84
C ARG A 151 -16.25 1.46 9.66
N GLU A 152 -17.34 1.51 10.43
CA GLU A 152 -18.36 2.58 10.34
C GLU A 152 -17.78 4.00 10.48
N GLY A 153 -16.71 4.17 11.26
CA GLY A 153 -16.01 5.46 11.41
C GLY A 153 -15.09 5.87 10.24
N GLN A 154 -14.82 4.96 9.30
CA GLN A 154 -13.99 5.18 8.11
C GLN A 154 -14.83 5.43 6.84
N LYS A 155 -16.16 5.27 6.91
CA LYS A 155 -17.12 5.50 5.81
C LYS A 155 -17.65 6.95 5.76
N LYS A 156 -16.88 7.91 6.28
CA LYS A 156 -17.33 9.30 6.43
C LYS A 156 -17.44 10.03 5.10
#